data_AF-A0A699XF06-F1
#
_entry.id   AF-A0A699XF06-F1
#
_cell.length_a   1.000
_cell.length_b   1.000
_cell.length_c   1.000
_cell.angle_alpha   90.00
_cell.angle_beta   90.00
_cell.angle_gamma   90.00
#
_symmetry.space_group_name_H-M   'P 1'
#
loop_
_entity.id
_entity.type
_entity.pdbx_description
1 polymer ?
#
loop_
_entity_poly.entity_id
_entity_poly.type
_entity_poly.pdbx_seq_one_letter_code
_entity_poly.pdbx_strand_id
1 'polypeptide(L)' 'LIGPGKALDPTRYFIFCANVLGSPYGSGSPLSTDPSTGRSYGPTFPQSTVRDDVRYVRKSISELLPEANFLEHSQAGP' A
#
# COMPACT_ATOMS: atom_id res chain seq x y z
N LEU A 1 -7.91 12.00 15.96
CA LEU A 1 -7.06 11.98 14.75
C LEU A 1 -7.92 12.10 13.49
N ILE A 2 -8.90 11.20 13.30
CA ILE A 2 -9.82 11.20 12.15
C ILE A 2 -11.20 11.77 12.53
N GLY A 3 -11.84 12.55 11.64
CA GLY A 3 -13.23 13.06 11.78
C GLY A 3 -13.41 14.54 11.39
N PRO A 4 -14.66 15.06 11.33
CA PRO A 4 -14.95 16.45 10.98
C PRO A 4 -14.20 17.45 11.87
N GLY A 5 -13.51 18.41 11.24
CA GLY A 5 -12.68 19.41 11.92
C GLY A 5 -11.40 18.88 12.57
N LYS A 6 -11.00 17.62 12.31
CA LYS A 6 -9.74 17.02 12.80
C LYS A 6 -8.64 17.07 11.72
N ALA A 7 -7.43 16.65 12.10
CA ALA A 7 -6.27 16.62 11.19
C ALA A 7 -6.52 15.78 9.93
N LEU A 8 -7.16 14.62 10.11
CA LEU A 8 -7.61 13.77 9.01
C LEU A 8 -9.14 13.90 8.90
N ASP A 9 -9.59 14.94 8.21
CA ASP A 9 -11.01 15.24 8.01
C ASP A 9 -11.53 14.65 6.68
N PRO A 10 -12.35 13.58 6.71
CA PRO A 10 -12.89 12.96 5.50
C PRO A 10 -13.92 13.83 4.77
N THR A 11 -14.41 14.92 5.38
CA THR A 11 -15.29 15.89 4.68
C THR A 11 -14.50 16.81 3.75
N ARG A 12 -13.16 16.84 3.90
CA ARG A 12 -12.25 17.72 3.15
C ARG A 12 -11.26 16.97 2.27
N TYR A 13 -10.83 15.80 2.72
CA TYR A 13 -9.78 15.02 2.05
C TYR A 13 -10.28 13.61 1.74
N PHE A 14 -9.83 13.08 0.61
CA PHE A 14 -9.84 11.64 0.40
C PHE A 14 -8.68 11.02 1.18
N ILE A 15 -8.99 10.23 2.20
CA ILE A 15 -8.00 9.62 3.08
C ILE A 15 -7.80 8.17 2.65
N PHE A 16 -6.57 7.83 2.25
CA PHE A 16 -6.17 6.49 1.85
C PHE A 16 -5.12 5.93 2.80
N CYS A 17 -5.25 4.66 3.16
CA CYS A 17 -4.28 3.93 3.98
C CYS A 17 -4.11 2.53 3.40
N ALA A 18 -2.87 2.08 3.22
CA ALA A 18 -2.54 0.77 2.71
C ALA A 18 -1.56 0.07 3.65
N ASN A 19 -1.69 -1.25 3.76
CA ASN A 19 -0.73 -2.08 4.45
C ASN A 19 0.49 -2.33 3.56
N VAL A 20 1.67 -2.38 4.18
CA VAL A 20 2.94 -2.66 3.51
C VAL A 20 3.04 -4.12 3.07
N LEU A 21 3.81 -4.40 2.02
CA LEU A 21 4.11 -5.75 1.59
C LEU A 21 4.88 -6.52 2.67
N GLY A 22 4.44 -7.74 2.94
CA GLY A 22 4.92 -8.57 4.04
C GLY A 22 4.00 -8.52 5.28
N SER A 23 3.12 -7.52 5.40
CA SER A 23 2.16 -7.45 6.52
C SER A 23 1.12 -8.57 6.44
N PRO A 24 0.81 -9.27 7.55
CA PRO A 24 -0.19 -10.35 7.57
C PRO A 24 -1.63 -9.85 7.42
N TYR A 25 -1.85 -8.54 7.29
CA TYR A 25 -3.17 -7.92 7.26
C TYR A 25 -3.62 -7.57 5.82
N GLY A 26 -3.87 -8.57 4.99
CA GLY A 26 -4.55 -8.40 3.69
C GLY A 26 -3.70 -7.92 2.50
N SER A 27 -2.53 -7.35 2.74
CA SER A 27 -1.50 -7.15 1.70
C SER A 27 -0.83 -8.49 1.33
N GLY A 28 -0.05 -8.50 0.24
CA GLY A 28 0.79 -9.65 -0.09
C GLY A 28 1.77 -9.94 1.06
N SER A 29 1.80 -11.18 1.54
CA SER A 29 2.59 -11.59 2.71
C SER A 29 2.94 -13.08 2.68
N PRO A 30 3.79 -13.56 3.62
CA PRO A 30 4.01 -14.99 3.83
C PRO A 30 2.74 -15.82 4.03
N LEU A 31 1.63 -15.20 4.46
CA LEU A 31 0.36 -15.90 4.64
C LEU A 31 -0.44 -16.00 3.33
N SER A 32 -0.14 -15.15 2.34
CA SER A 32 -0.80 -15.18 1.04
C SER A 32 -0.56 -16.49 0.31
N THR A 33 -1.56 -16.94 -0.45
CA THR A 33 -1.46 -18.14 -1.28
C THR A 33 -0.53 -17.89 -2.47
N ASP A 34 0.48 -18.74 -2.62
CA ASP A 34 1.30 -18.86 -3.81
C ASP A 34 0.49 -19.56 -4.92
N PRO A 35 0.21 -18.88 -6.04
CA PRO A 35 -0.59 -19.45 -7.12
C PRO A 35 0.10 -20.60 -7.84
N SER A 36 1.43 -20.74 -7.73
CA SER A 36 2.18 -21.82 -8.37
C SER A 36 2.08 -23.15 -7.60
N THR A 37 1.94 -23.08 -6.27
CA THR A 37 1.88 -24.26 -5.39
C THR A 37 0.52 -24.48 -4.73
N GLY A 38 -0.35 -23.47 -4.73
CA GLY A 38 -1.64 -23.47 -4.04
C GLY A 38 -1.53 -23.42 -2.50
N ARG A 39 -0.33 -23.22 -1.95
CA ARG A 39 -0.05 -23.15 -0.50
C ARG A 39 0.37 -21.74 -0.11
N SER A 40 0.37 -21.39 1.17
CA SER A 40 0.93 -20.10 1.61
C SER A 40 2.42 -20.00 1.27
N TYR A 41 2.90 -18.82 0.87
CA TYR A 41 4.32 -18.58 0.56
C TYR A 41 5.24 -18.95 1.74
N GLY A 42 4.86 -18.61 2.97
CA GLY A 42 5.70 -18.80 4.14
C GLY A 42 7.10 -18.22 3.94
N PRO A 43 8.18 -18.98 4.16
CA PRO A 43 9.55 -18.49 4.04
C PRO A 43 9.98 -18.19 2.60
N THR A 44 9.22 -18.63 1.58
CA THR A 44 9.54 -18.35 0.16
C THR A 44 8.95 -17.03 -0.32
N PHE A 45 8.26 -16.28 0.55
CA PHE A 45 7.72 -14.97 0.19
C PHE A 45 8.86 -14.03 -0.25
N PRO A 46 8.71 -13.31 -1.37
CA PRO A 46 9.73 -12.40 -1.85
C PRO A 46 10.09 -11.34 -0.80
N GLN A 47 11.37 -11.00 -0.70
CA GLN A 47 11.81 -9.88 0.12
C GLN A 47 11.21 -8.58 -0.43
N SER A 48 10.43 -7.87 0.38
CA SER A 48 9.88 -6.56 0.03
C SER A 48 10.85 -5.44 0.39
N THR A 49 10.82 -4.35 -0.38
CA THR A 49 11.55 -3.12 -0.08
C THR A 49 10.59 -1.95 0.03
N VAL A 50 11.03 -0.86 0.68
CA VAL A 50 10.25 0.40 0.74
C VAL A 50 9.91 0.91 -0.67
N ARG A 51 10.78 0.68 -1.66
CA ARG A 51 10.52 1.05 -3.06
C ARG A 51 9.36 0.27 -3.65
N ASP A 52 9.19 -0.99 -3.26
CA ASP A 52 8.08 -1.82 -3.70
C ASP A 52 6.76 -1.39 -3.05
N ASP A 53 6.78 -0.99 -1.78
CA ASP A 53 5.62 -0.40 -1.11
C ASP A 53 5.15 0.88 -1.81
N VAL A 54 6.08 1.78 -2.16
CA VAL A 54 5.75 3.02 -2.89
C VAL A 54 5.14 2.71 -4.26
N ARG A 55 5.70 1.75 -5.01
CA ARG A 55 5.14 1.33 -6.31
C ARG A 55 3.75 0.71 -6.15
N TYR A 56 3.55 -0.12 -5.13
CA TYR A 56 2.28 -0.75 -4.81
C TYR A 56 1.19 0.29 -4.48
N VAL A 57 1.52 1.24 -3.60
CA VAL A 57 0.61 2.33 -3.23
C VAL A 57 0.29 3.20 -4.45
N ARG A 58 1.30 3.61 -5.22
CA ARG A 58 1.10 4.41 -6.43
C ARG A 58 0.15 3.72 -7.41
N LYS A 59 0.36 2.43 -7.67
CA LYS A 59 -0.52 1.65 -8.54
C LYS A 59 -1.96 1.59 -7.98
N SER A 60 -2.10 1.25 -6.70
CA SER A 60 -3.41 1.17 -6.04
C SER A 60 -4.19 2.49 -6.13
N ILE A 61 -3.53 3.63 -5.87
CA ILE A 61 -4.23 4.93 -5.94
C ILE A 61 -4.52 5.31 -7.40
N SER A 62 -3.65 4.98 -8.37
CA SER A 62 -3.93 5.25 -9.79
C SER A 62 -5.14 4.48 -10.32
N GLU A 63 -5.41 3.28 -9.79
CA GLU A 63 -6.60 2.51 -10.13
C GLU A 63 -7.86 3.05 -9.43
N LEU A 64 -7.73 3.50 -8.19
CA LEU A 64 -8.84 4.07 -7.41
C LEU A 64 -9.23 5.49 -7.85
N LEU A 65 -8.26 6.30 -8.27
CA LEU A 65 -8.42 7.70 -8.65
C LEU A 65 -7.65 8.00 -9.95
N PRO A 66 -8.19 7.60 -11.11
CA PRO A 66 -7.49 7.71 -12.39
C PRO A 66 -7.12 9.15 -12.77
N GLU A 67 -7.94 10.13 -12.35
CA GLU A 67 -7.81 11.55 -12.68
C GLU A 67 -7.01 12.35 -11.62
N ALA A 68 -6.48 11.68 -10.58
CA ALA A 68 -5.73 12.37 -9.54
C ALA A 68 -4.30 12.71 -10.02
N ASN A 69 -3.97 14.01 -10.02
CA ASN A 69 -2.61 14.48 -10.26
C ASN A 69 -1.74 14.26 -9.01
N PHE A 70 -0.85 13.28 -9.06
CA PHE A 70 0.10 13.00 -7.98
C PHE A 70 1.31 13.94 -8.06
N LEU A 71 1.48 14.80 -7.05
CA LEU A 71 2.72 15.53 -6.81
C LEU A 71 3.66 14.66 -5.96
N GLU A 72 4.69 14.08 -6.57
CA GLU A 72 5.72 13.35 -5.83
C GLU A 72 6.73 14.31 -5.19
N HIS A 73 6.71 14.42 -3.86
CA HIS A 73 7.88 14.84 -3.08
C HIS A 73 8.51 13.60 -2.44
N SER A 74 9.31 12.87 -3.22
CA SER A 74 10.14 11.79 -2.68
C SER A 74 11.28 12.39 -1.84
N GLN A 75 11.27 12.14 -0.54
CA GLN A 75 12.42 12.33 0.35
C GLN A 75 13.22 11.03 0.53
N ALA A 76 13.01 10.03 -0.33
CA ALA A 76 13.84 8.82 -0.33
C ALA A 76 15.17 9.14 -1.03
N GLY A 77 16.12 9.68 -0.26
CA GLY A 77 17.52 9.71 -0.64
C GLY A 77 18.11 8.30 -0.81
N PRO A 78 19.29 8.20 -1.45
CA PRO A 78 19.99 6.94 -1.67
C PRO A 78 20.30 6.18 -0.37
#